data_AF-A0AAE2Y1Q2-F1
#
_entry.id   AF-A0AAE2Y1Q2-F1
#
_cell.length_a   1.000
_cell.length_b   1.000
_cell.length_c   1.000
_cell.angle_alpha   90.00
_cell.angle_beta   90.00
_cell.angle_gamma   90.00
#
_symmetry.space_group_name_H-M   'P 1'
#
loop_
_entity.id
_entity.type
_entity.pdbx_description
1 polymer ?
#
loop_
_entity_poly.entity_id
_entity_poly.type
_entity_poly.pdbx_seq_one_letter_code
_entity_poly.pdbx_strand_id
1 'polypeptide(L)'
;MIQLTLIQIDNYGRFTELLGVDRESDLQILQSELYADLQRMFALRRGLVFYNRFDNMLAVSNGISVKEHEMILRSVTRRYPVSISMGIGSAETPYEAQVLATKVLQETGSAQSETRKAILAQKSNDNGGQEYVQIAHIDINGFTSKVTDRESAYQSTYLIYSSTSILMRMFGDKGALLFFNGGDNFIAVCNGLKKLDFRQIFDKFETSMNLRLKAGIGFGKNALDALSRANMGLSLIREKKVNDVIFLNEEEML
;
A
#
# COMPACT_ATOMS: atom_id res chain seq x y z
N MET A 1 1.06 15.13 8.32
CA MET A 1 1.47 14.76 6.97
C MET A 1 1.93 13.31 6.92
N ILE A 2 1.65 12.67 5.79
CA ILE A 2 2.13 11.34 5.42
C ILE A 2 3.12 11.47 4.26
N GLN A 3 4.16 10.64 4.26
CA GLN A 3 5.14 10.53 3.18
C GLN A 3 4.92 9.21 2.44
N LEU A 4 4.71 9.30 1.12
CA LEU A 4 4.63 8.16 0.23
C LEU A 4 5.74 8.20 -0.81
N THR A 5 6.26 7.03 -1.16
CA THR A 5 7.24 6.85 -2.23
C THR A 5 6.63 6.02 -3.33
N LEU A 6 6.52 6.57 -4.54
CA LEU A 6 6.30 5.79 -5.75
C LEU A 6 7.63 5.16 -6.16
N ILE A 7 7.63 3.85 -6.38
CA ILE A 7 8.77 3.08 -6.87
C ILE A 7 8.38 2.52 -8.23
N GLN A 8 9.13 2.87 -9.28
CA GLN A 8 8.83 2.47 -10.65
C GLN A 8 10.04 1.79 -11.29
N ILE A 9 9.83 0.65 -11.95
CA ILE A 9 10.87 -0.02 -12.74
C ILE A 9 11.13 0.79 -14.02
N ASP A 10 12.38 1.14 -14.26
CA ASP A 10 12.77 1.96 -15.41
C ASP A 10 12.70 1.16 -16.71
N ASN A 11 12.04 1.72 -17.72
CA ASN A 11 11.98 1.16 -19.08
C ASN A 11 11.51 -0.31 -19.14
N TYR A 12 10.58 -0.68 -18.24
CA TYR A 12 10.23 -2.08 -18.01
C TYR A 12 9.62 -2.78 -19.23
N GLY A 13 8.75 -2.11 -19.99
CA GLY A 13 8.13 -2.69 -21.18
C GLY A 13 9.15 -3.08 -22.26
N ARG A 14 10.16 -2.22 -22.51
CA ARG A 14 11.22 -2.56 -23.46
C ARG A 14 12.15 -3.64 -22.92
N PHE A 15 12.41 -3.64 -21.61
CA PHE A 15 13.18 -4.71 -20.98
C PHE A 15 12.49 -6.07 -21.15
N THR A 16 11.17 -6.16 -20.95
CA THR A 16 10.46 -7.44 -21.09
C THR A 16 10.53 -7.95 -22.53
N GLU A 17 10.45 -7.08 -23.53
CA GLU A 17 10.64 -7.41 -24.96
C GLU A 17 11.98 -8.07 -25.28
N LEU A 18 13.06 -7.72 -24.57
CA LEU A 18 14.39 -8.30 -24.79
C LEU A 18 14.51 -9.76 -24.31
N LEU A 19 13.61 -10.23 -23.44
CA LEU A 19 13.67 -11.59 -22.86
C LEU A 19 13.11 -12.68 -23.79
N GLY A 20 12.56 -12.32 -24.95
CA GLY A 20 11.97 -13.29 -25.89
C GLY A 20 10.56 -13.74 -25.50
N VAL A 21 10.08 -14.82 -26.13
CA VAL A 21 8.67 -15.25 -26.07
C VAL A 21 8.35 -16.00 -24.78
N ASP A 22 9.28 -16.80 -24.25
CA ASP A 22 9.07 -17.66 -23.07
C ASP A 22 9.44 -16.98 -21.74
N ARG A 23 9.16 -15.67 -21.63
CA ARG A 23 9.65 -14.80 -20.53
C ARG A 23 8.74 -14.74 -19.30
N GLU A 24 7.48 -15.15 -19.40
CA GLU A 24 6.46 -14.78 -18.42
C GLU A 24 6.74 -15.35 -17.01
N SER A 25 7.23 -16.59 -16.91
CA SER A 25 7.63 -17.16 -15.61
C SER A 25 8.79 -16.38 -14.98
N ASP A 26 9.78 -16.00 -15.78
CA ASP A 26 10.96 -15.27 -15.30
C ASP A 26 10.59 -13.85 -14.85
N LEU A 27 9.64 -13.21 -15.55
CA LEU A 27 9.10 -11.92 -15.13
C LEU A 27 8.35 -12.03 -13.80
N GLN A 28 7.55 -13.06 -13.60
CA GLN A 28 6.85 -13.29 -12.32
C GLN A 28 7.84 -13.53 -11.18
N ILE A 29 8.93 -14.27 -11.41
CA ILE A 29 10.02 -14.47 -10.44
C ILE A 29 10.69 -13.13 -10.13
N LEU A 30 11.16 -12.41 -11.14
CA LEU A 30 11.83 -11.12 -10.99
C LEU A 30 10.98 -10.10 -10.22
N GLN A 31 9.70 -9.95 -10.59
CA GLN A 31 8.77 -9.03 -9.93
C GLN A 31 8.57 -9.40 -8.46
N SER A 32 8.41 -10.69 -8.16
CA SER A 32 8.20 -11.19 -6.81
C SER A 32 9.44 -11.01 -5.93
N GLU A 33 10.63 -11.32 -6.45
CA GLU A 33 11.90 -11.14 -5.75
C GLU A 33 12.18 -9.66 -5.47
N LEU A 34 12.00 -8.81 -6.48
CA LEU A 34 12.19 -7.37 -6.33
C LEU A 34 11.24 -6.78 -5.29
N TYR A 35 9.96 -7.16 -5.33
CA TYR A 35 8.98 -6.73 -4.32
C TYR A 35 9.40 -7.20 -2.92
N ALA A 36 9.79 -8.47 -2.75
CA ALA A 36 10.23 -9.01 -1.48
C ALA A 36 11.44 -8.25 -0.91
N ASP A 37 12.41 -7.89 -1.75
CA ASP A 37 13.59 -7.15 -1.31
C ASP A 37 13.33 -5.68 -1.03
N LEU A 38 12.47 -5.03 -1.81
CA LEU A 38 11.98 -3.69 -1.49
C LEU A 38 11.26 -3.70 -0.14
N GLN A 39 10.36 -4.67 0.08
CA GLN A 39 9.67 -4.82 1.35
C GLN A 39 10.66 -4.97 2.51
N ARG A 40 11.70 -5.80 2.38
CA ARG A 40 12.76 -5.95 3.41
C ARG A 40 13.51 -4.64 3.65
N MET A 41 13.96 -3.96 2.60
CA MET A 41 14.77 -2.75 2.71
C MET A 41 13.99 -1.57 3.31
N PHE A 42 12.72 -1.41 2.95
CA PHE A 42 11.85 -0.40 3.56
C PHE A 42 11.46 -0.77 5.00
N ALA A 43 11.14 -2.03 5.28
CA ALA A 43 10.77 -2.48 6.63
C ALA A 43 11.91 -2.33 7.65
N LEU A 44 13.17 -2.54 7.25
CA LEU A 44 14.35 -2.25 8.09
C LEU A 44 14.39 -0.78 8.55
N ARG A 45 13.75 0.11 7.79
CA ARG A 45 13.62 1.55 8.05
C ARG A 45 12.20 1.94 8.47
N ARG A 46 11.43 0.97 8.97
CA ARG A 46 10.06 1.15 9.48
C ARG A 46 9.01 1.58 8.43
N GLY A 47 9.33 1.43 7.15
CA GLY A 47 8.39 1.60 6.03
C GLY A 47 7.58 0.34 5.70
N LEU A 48 6.65 0.48 4.77
CA LEU A 48 5.79 -0.60 4.27
C LEU A 48 5.56 -0.43 2.77
N VAL A 49 5.77 -1.48 1.98
CA VAL A 49 5.62 -1.46 0.51
C VAL A 49 4.39 -2.27 0.11
N PHE A 50 3.63 -1.76 -0.85
CA PHE A 50 2.52 -2.45 -1.50
C PHE A 50 2.87 -2.69 -2.97
N TYR A 51 2.74 -3.93 -3.42
CA TYR A 51 3.12 -4.35 -4.77
C TYR A 51 2.33 -3.62 -5.87
N ASN A 52 1.10 -3.19 -5.59
CA ASN A 52 0.22 -2.47 -6.52
C ASN A 52 0.13 -3.16 -7.90
N ARG A 53 0.80 -2.67 -8.95
CA ARG A 53 0.86 -3.30 -10.28
C ARG A 53 2.23 -3.89 -10.65
N PHE A 54 3.05 -4.17 -9.63
CA PHE A 54 4.43 -4.66 -9.67
C PHE A 54 5.44 -3.70 -10.32
N ASP A 55 5.26 -3.32 -11.58
CA ASP A 55 6.15 -2.35 -12.23
C ASP A 55 6.07 -0.94 -11.60
N ASN A 56 4.97 -0.67 -10.90
CA ASN A 56 4.77 0.50 -10.04
C ASN A 56 4.28 0.04 -8.67
N MET A 57 5.12 0.25 -7.66
CA MET A 57 4.84 -0.06 -6.25
C MET A 57 4.72 1.24 -5.45
N LEU A 58 4.02 1.19 -4.32
CA LEU A 58 3.89 2.34 -3.42
C LEU A 58 4.40 1.96 -2.03
N ALA A 59 5.18 2.84 -1.42
CA ALA A 59 5.65 2.66 -0.06
C ALA A 59 5.18 3.79 0.87
N VAL A 60 4.76 3.45 2.08
CA VAL A 60 4.65 4.41 3.18
C VAL A 60 6.02 4.56 3.80
N SER A 61 6.59 5.76 3.72
CA SER A 61 8.02 6.01 3.96
C SER A 61 8.29 7.12 4.98
N ASN A 62 7.31 7.49 5.81
CA ASN A 62 7.53 8.42 6.94
C ASN A 62 8.77 8.04 7.75
N GLY A 63 9.67 9.01 7.95
CA GLY A 63 10.93 8.82 8.67
C GLY A 63 12.08 8.27 7.82
N ILE A 64 11.85 7.92 6.54
CA ILE A 64 12.90 7.44 5.63
C ILE A 64 13.44 8.62 4.82
N SER A 65 14.72 8.93 5.00
CA SER A 65 15.39 10.05 4.36
C SER A 65 15.68 9.83 2.87
N VAL A 66 15.95 10.91 2.13
CA VAL A 66 16.42 10.86 0.73
C VAL A 66 17.67 9.99 0.60
N LYS A 67 18.65 10.16 1.50
CA LYS A 67 19.89 9.38 1.51
C LYS A 67 19.64 7.88 1.66
N GLU A 68 18.66 7.50 2.48
CA GLU A 68 18.27 6.10 2.63
C GLU A 68 17.58 5.55 1.38
N HIS A 69 16.72 6.34 0.73
CA HIS A 69 16.14 5.98 -0.57
C HIS A 69 17.23 5.75 -1.63
N GLU A 70 18.26 6.60 -1.70
CA GLU A 70 19.39 6.39 -2.61
C GLU A 70 20.13 5.06 -2.32
N MET A 71 20.26 4.65 -1.05
CA MET A 71 20.88 3.37 -0.72
C MET A 71 20.06 2.20 -1.25
N ILE A 72 18.73 2.27 -1.17
CA ILE A 72 17.82 1.27 -1.72
C ILE A 72 17.97 1.22 -3.25
N LEU A 73 17.94 2.38 -3.90
CA LEU A 73 18.08 2.51 -5.35
C LEU A 73 19.41 1.92 -5.86
N ARG A 74 20.53 2.22 -5.17
CA ARG A 74 21.85 1.64 -5.47
C ARG A 74 21.89 0.13 -5.25
N SER A 75 21.21 -0.37 -4.22
CA SER A 75 21.11 -1.81 -3.94
C SER A 75 20.39 -2.56 -5.06
N VAL A 76 19.25 -2.03 -5.53
CA VAL A 76 18.50 -2.65 -6.63
C VAL A 76 19.30 -2.65 -7.93
N THR A 77 19.87 -1.49 -8.30
CA THR A 77 20.67 -1.34 -9.54
C THR A 77 21.87 -2.30 -9.61
N ARG A 78 22.41 -2.74 -8.47
CA ARG A 78 23.54 -3.69 -8.41
C ARG A 78 23.13 -5.17 -8.50
N ARG A 79 21.90 -5.50 -8.12
CA ARG A 79 21.47 -6.89 -7.90
C ARG A 79 20.48 -7.39 -8.94
N TYR A 80 19.81 -6.49 -9.64
CA TYR A 80 18.77 -6.82 -10.61
C TYR A 80 19.17 -6.38 -12.02
N PRO A 81 18.63 -7.03 -13.06
CA PRO A 81 18.84 -6.64 -14.45
C PRO A 81 18.09 -5.34 -14.84
N VAL A 82 17.31 -4.77 -13.90
CA VAL A 82 16.55 -3.52 -14.05
C VAL A 82 17.00 -2.49 -13.00
N SER A 83 16.85 -1.21 -13.33
CA SER A 83 16.92 -0.12 -12.35
C SER A 83 15.52 0.29 -11.92
N ILE A 84 15.44 0.99 -10.79
CA ILE A 84 14.21 1.61 -10.33
C ILE A 84 14.44 3.10 -10.11
N SER A 85 13.39 3.88 -10.33
CA SER A 85 13.34 5.27 -9.96
C SER A 85 12.28 5.47 -8.87
N MET A 86 12.49 6.49 -8.03
CA MET A 86 11.65 6.81 -6.89
C MET A 86 11.19 8.26 -6.91
N GLY A 87 9.89 8.48 -6.73
CA GLY A 87 9.31 9.79 -6.45
C GLY A 87 8.81 9.83 -5.02
N ILE A 88 9.28 10.80 -4.22
CA ILE A 88 8.85 10.98 -2.82
C ILE A 88 7.84 12.13 -2.78
N GLY A 89 6.67 11.88 -2.20
CA GLY A 89 5.59 12.84 -2.04
C GLY A 89 5.12 12.93 -0.59
N SER A 90 4.96 14.14 -0.08
CA SER A 90 4.42 14.38 1.27
C SER A 90 3.22 15.33 1.22
N ALA A 91 2.13 14.96 1.90
CA ALA A 91 0.88 15.74 1.95
C ALA A 91 0.07 15.40 3.22
N GLU A 92 -1.10 16.03 3.39
CA GLU A 92 -2.03 15.73 4.47
C GLU A 92 -2.73 14.38 4.26
N THR A 93 -3.19 14.12 3.02
CA THR A 93 -3.87 12.87 2.67
C THR A 93 -2.96 11.91 1.90
N PRO A 94 -3.14 10.58 2.06
CA PRO A 94 -2.41 9.57 1.30
C PRO A 94 -2.59 9.72 -0.21
N TYR A 95 -3.80 10.07 -0.66
CA TYR A 95 -4.07 10.25 -2.09
C TYR A 95 -3.27 11.42 -2.68
N GLU A 96 -3.21 12.56 -2.00
CA GLU A 96 -2.40 13.70 -2.46
C GLU A 96 -0.91 13.37 -2.45
N ALA A 97 -0.42 12.70 -1.40
CA ALA A 97 0.99 12.33 -1.28
C ALA A 97 1.45 11.46 -2.47
N GLN A 98 0.65 10.45 -2.87
CA GLN A 98 1.00 9.63 -4.04
C GLN A 98 0.88 10.42 -5.36
N VAL A 99 -0.05 11.39 -5.48
CA VAL A 99 -0.12 12.28 -6.64
C VAL A 99 1.16 13.10 -6.78
N LEU A 100 1.67 13.65 -5.68
CA LEU A 100 2.93 14.41 -5.68
C LEU A 100 4.13 13.53 -6.03
N ALA A 101 4.23 12.35 -5.42
CA ALA A 101 5.24 11.35 -5.73
C ALA A 101 5.23 10.95 -7.21
N THR A 102 4.04 10.81 -7.80
CA THR A 102 3.88 10.48 -9.22
C THR A 102 4.27 11.65 -10.12
N LYS A 103 3.79 12.86 -9.83
CA LYS A 103 4.07 14.05 -10.64
C LYS A 103 5.55 14.39 -10.70
N VAL A 104 6.24 14.38 -9.55
CA VAL A 104 7.67 14.72 -9.51
C VAL A 104 8.49 13.73 -10.35
N LEU A 105 8.04 12.48 -10.43
CA LEU A 105 8.70 11.46 -11.23
C LEU A 105 8.40 11.63 -12.72
N GLN A 106 7.16 11.96 -13.08
CA GLN A 106 6.76 12.27 -14.47
C GLN A 106 7.47 13.50 -15.03
N GLU A 107 7.74 14.51 -14.19
CA GLU A 107 8.52 15.71 -14.53
C GLU A 107 9.97 15.37 -14.96
N THR A 108 10.49 14.19 -14.58
CA THR A 108 11.83 13.72 -14.97
C THR A 108 11.85 12.93 -16.29
N GLY A 109 10.69 12.68 -16.89
CA GLY A 109 10.56 12.02 -18.19
C GLY A 109 9.69 10.76 -18.18
N SER A 110 9.53 10.15 -19.36
CA SER A 110 8.69 8.96 -19.56
C SER A 110 9.23 7.73 -18.80
N ALA A 111 8.30 6.89 -18.32
CA ALA A 111 8.60 5.57 -17.76
C ALA A 111 9.31 4.63 -18.76
N GLN A 112 9.15 4.88 -20.07
CA GLN A 112 9.78 4.13 -21.17
C GLN A 112 11.02 4.81 -21.75
N SER A 113 11.51 5.90 -21.13
CA SER A 113 12.71 6.57 -21.61
C SER A 113 13.96 5.76 -21.26
N GLU A 114 14.82 5.49 -22.25
CA GLU A 114 16.10 4.80 -22.03
C GLU A 114 17.10 5.63 -21.24
N THR A 115 16.96 6.95 -21.26
CA THR A 115 17.89 7.89 -20.59
C THR A 115 17.49 8.17 -19.15
N ARG A 116 16.24 7.88 -18.77
CA ARG A 116 15.75 8.06 -17.41
C ARG A 116 15.98 6.77 -16.64
N LYS A 117 17.04 6.74 -15.83
CA LYS A 117 17.43 5.60 -15.00
C LYS A 117 17.77 6.07 -13.60
N ALA A 118 17.37 5.29 -12.60
CA ALA A 118 17.83 5.48 -11.22
C ALA A 118 17.56 6.89 -10.69
N ILE A 119 16.43 7.49 -11.08
CA ILE A 119 16.04 8.84 -10.67
C ILE A 119 15.50 8.80 -9.24
N LEU A 120 15.93 9.77 -8.44
CA LEU A 120 15.32 10.07 -7.15
C LEU A 120 14.86 11.53 -7.18
N ALA A 121 13.57 11.75 -7.00
CA ALA A 121 12.99 13.09 -6.97
C ALA A 121 11.99 13.21 -5.81
N GLN A 122 11.82 14.43 -5.28
CA GLN A 122 10.93 14.67 -4.15
C GLN A 122 10.10 15.95 -4.32
N LYS A 123 8.87 15.92 -3.81
CA LYS A 123 7.98 17.08 -3.77
C LYS A 123 7.14 17.01 -2.50
N SER A 124 7.18 18.08 -1.69
CA SER A 124 6.39 18.17 -0.47
C SER A 124 5.37 19.29 -0.61
N ASN A 125 4.16 19.05 -0.13
CA ASN A 125 3.19 20.10 0.16
C ASN A 125 3.15 20.30 1.68
N ASP A 126 4.25 20.88 2.20
CA ASP A 126 4.43 21.07 3.63
C ASP A 126 3.69 22.32 4.10
N ASN A 127 2.61 22.09 4.85
CA ASN A 127 1.82 23.13 5.51
C ASN A 127 2.16 23.26 7.01
N GLY A 128 3.23 22.63 7.50
CA GLY A 128 3.62 22.60 8.91
C GLY A 128 2.77 21.64 9.77
N GLY A 129 2.04 20.72 9.15
CA GLY A 129 1.19 19.76 9.87
C GLY A 129 1.98 18.61 10.51
N GLN A 130 1.55 18.13 11.68
CA GLN A 130 2.19 17.03 12.41
C GLN A 130 2.38 15.79 11.53
N GLU A 131 3.59 15.23 11.50
CA GLU A 131 3.88 13.98 10.79
C GLU A 131 3.35 12.76 11.56
N TYR A 132 2.52 11.96 10.90
CA TYR A 132 2.00 10.71 11.44
C TYR A 132 1.54 9.79 10.31
N VAL A 133 1.34 8.52 10.63
CA VAL A 133 0.76 7.51 9.75
C VAL A 133 -0.48 6.94 10.44
N GLN A 134 -1.57 6.85 9.70
CA GLN A 134 -2.79 6.16 10.10
C GLN A 134 -3.05 4.99 9.15
N ILE A 135 -3.11 3.78 9.70
CA ILE A 135 -3.37 2.56 8.95
C ILE A 135 -4.58 1.85 9.53
N ALA A 136 -5.48 1.40 8.65
CA ALA A 136 -6.53 0.46 9.01
C ALA A 136 -6.20 -0.93 8.44
N HIS A 137 -6.21 -1.93 9.31
CA HIS A 137 -6.18 -3.33 8.89
C HIS A 137 -7.62 -3.85 8.87
N ILE A 138 -8.11 -4.12 7.67
CA ILE A 138 -9.49 -4.48 7.35
C ILE A 138 -9.55 -5.96 6.97
N ASP A 139 -10.58 -6.66 7.42
CA ASP A 139 -10.78 -8.09 7.20
C ASP A 139 -12.27 -8.41 6.96
N ILE A 140 -12.56 -9.41 6.14
CA ILE A 140 -13.93 -9.89 5.87
C ILE A 140 -14.38 -10.91 6.92
N ASN A 141 -15.49 -10.62 7.60
CA ASN A 141 -16.05 -11.48 8.64
C ASN A 141 -16.54 -12.83 8.11
N GLY A 142 -15.81 -13.88 8.50
CA GLY A 142 -16.18 -15.27 8.25
C GLY A 142 -15.98 -15.68 6.79
N PHE A 143 -15.01 -15.08 6.10
CA PHE A 143 -14.74 -15.39 4.70
C PHE A 143 -14.48 -16.88 4.49
N THR A 144 -13.71 -17.52 5.38
CA THR A 144 -13.43 -18.97 5.30
C THR A 144 -14.70 -19.81 5.31
N SER A 145 -15.52 -19.66 6.35
CA SER A 145 -16.72 -20.50 6.54
C SER A 145 -17.86 -20.20 5.56
N LYS A 146 -17.92 -18.96 5.04
CA LYS A 146 -18.96 -18.53 4.09
C LYS A 146 -18.57 -18.75 2.63
N VAL A 147 -17.28 -18.69 2.31
CA VAL A 147 -16.78 -18.68 0.93
C VAL A 147 -15.72 -19.76 0.74
N THR A 148 -14.57 -19.69 1.42
CA THR A 148 -13.44 -20.59 1.13
C THR A 148 -13.77 -22.08 1.27
N ASP A 149 -14.57 -22.46 2.27
CA ASP A 149 -14.94 -23.85 2.52
C ASP A 149 -16.11 -24.35 1.65
N ARG A 150 -16.73 -23.46 0.86
CA ARG A 150 -17.98 -23.72 0.13
C ARG A 150 -17.87 -23.50 -1.38
N GLU A 151 -16.97 -22.62 -1.79
CA GLU A 151 -16.79 -22.18 -3.16
C GLU A 151 -15.44 -22.65 -3.71
N SER A 152 -15.28 -22.62 -5.03
CA SER A 152 -13.97 -22.88 -5.63
C SER A 152 -12.94 -21.82 -5.24
N ALA A 153 -11.65 -22.19 -5.29
CA ALA A 153 -10.56 -21.24 -5.07
C ALA A 153 -10.63 -20.05 -6.04
N TYR A 154 -11.02 -20.28 -7.30
CA TYR A 154 -11.17 -19.23 -8.30
C TYR A 154 -12.34 -18.28 -7.98
N GLN A 155 -13.46 -18.83 -7.50
CA GLN A 155 -14.59 -18.03 -7.06
C GLN A 155 -14.26 -17.18 -5.83
N SER A 156 -13.48 -17.73 -4.89
CA SER A 156 -12.95 -16.97 -3.75
C SER A 156 -12.09 -15.79 -4.22
N THR A 157 -11.18 -16.03 -5.17
CA THR A 157 -10.36 -14.97 -5.79
C THR A 157 -11.20 -13.90 -6.48
N TYR A 158 -12.24 -14.29 -7.23
CA TYR A 158 -13.15 -13.34 -7.87
C TYR A 158 -13.83 -12.42 -6.84
N LEU A 159 -14.29 -12.97 -5.72
CA LEU A 159 -14.92 -12.20 -4.65
C LEU A 159 -13.92 -11.25 -3.96
N ILE A 160 -12.69 -11.69 -3.74
CA ILE A 160 -11.62 -10.85 -3.20
C ILE A 160 -11.32 -9.69 -4.16
N TYR A 161 -11.10 -9.94 -5.45
CA TYR A 161 -10.82 -8.87 -6.41
C TYR A 161 -11.99 -7.91 -6.62
N SER A 162 -13.23 -8.41 -6.61
CA SER A 162 -14.43 -7.57 -6.63
C SER A 162 -14.49 -6.68 -5.38
N SER A 163 -14.17 -7.24 -4.21
CA SER A 163 -14.11 -6.50 -2.95
C SER A 163 -13.01 -5.43 -2.97
N THR A 164 -11.81 -5.78 -3.44
CA THR A 164 -10.68 -4.86 -3.60
C THR A 164 -11.08 -3.67 -4.47
N SER A 165 -11.67 -3.91 -5.64
CA SER A 165 -12.07 -2.86 -6.58
C SER A 165 -13.05 -1.86 -5.96
N ILE A 166 -14.11 -2.37 -5.31
CA ILE A 166 -15.13 -1.54 -4.66
C ILE A 166 -14.51 -0.72 -3.53
N LEU A 167 -13.70 -1.35 -2.67
CA LEU A 167 -13.09 -0.69 -1.53
C LEU A 167 -12.04 0.34 -1.98
N MET A 168 -11.23 0.06 -3.01
CA MET A 168 -10.27 1.02 -3.57
C MET A 168 -10.97 2.31 -3.99
N ARG A 169 -12.13 2.20 -4.66
CA ARG A 169 -12.95 3.36 -5.02
C ARG A 169 -13.45 4.10 -3.79
N MET A 170 -14.09 3.40 -2.85
CA MET A 170 -14.71 4.03 -1.67
C MET A 170 -13.69 4.73 -0.75
N PHE A 171 -12.50 4.16 -0.56
CA PHE A 171 -11.42 4.80 0.19
C PHE A 171 -10.76 5.93 -0.61
N GLY A 172 -10.58 5.75 -1.92
CA GLY A 172 -10.05 6.78 -2.83
C GLY A 172 -10.90 8.05 -2.83
N ASP A 173 -12.24 7.92 -2.86
CA ASP A 173 -13.18 9.04 -2.79
C ASP A 173 -13.06 9.85 -1.47
N LYS A 174 -12.42 9.28 -0.44
CA LYS A 174 -12.12 9.94 0.84
C LYS A 174 -10.64 10.33 1.01
N GLY A 175 -9.84 10.27 -0.05
CA GLY A 175 -8.41 10.65 -0.01
C GLY A 175 -7.49 9.59 0.61
N ALA A 176 -7.99 8.38 0.88
CA ALA A 176 -7.21 7.25 1.36
C ALA A 176 -6.78 6.32 0.21
N LEU A 177 -5.89 5.37 0.51
CA LEU A 177 -5.46 4.32 -0.42
C LEU A 177 -5.75 2.96 0.20
N LEU A 178 -6.23 2.00 -0.59
CA LEU A 178 -6.49 0.62 -0.15
C LEU A 178 -5.67 -0.37 -0.97
N PHE A 179 -5.05 -1.32 -0.28
CA PHE A 179 -4.24 -2.37 -0.86
C PHE A 179 -4.70 -3.74 -0.37
N PHE A 180 -4.76 -4.72 -1.27
CA PHE A 180 -4.94 -6.12 -0.89
C PHE A 180 -3.67 -6.66 -0.24
N ASN A 181 -3.80 -7.43 0.84
CA ASN A 181 -2.67 -7.88 1.67
C ASN A 181 -2.62 -9.41 1.85
N GLY A 182 -3.43 -10.16 1.08
CA GLY A 182 -3.46 -11.63 1.13
C GLY A 182 -4.64 -12.20 1.91
N GLY A 183 -5.12 -13.36 1.46
CA GLY A 183 -6.31 -14.01 2.01
C GLY A 183 -7.55 -13.13 1.83
N ASP A 184 -8.12 -12.69 2.94
CA ASP A 184 -9.30 -11.82 3.06
C ASP A 184 -8.97 -10.46 3.71
N ASN A 185 -7.69 -10.07 3.69
CA ASN A 185 -7.17 -8.89 4.39
C ASN A 185 -6.86 -7.74 3.42
N PHE A 186 -7.17 -6.52 3.86
CA PHE A 186 -6.85 -5.28 3.17
C PHE A 186 -6.19 -4.31 4.15
N ILE A 187 -5.27 -3.49 3.63
CA ILE A 187 -4.63 -2.42 4.37
C ILE A 187 -5.03 -1.10 3.74
N ALA A 188 -5.63 -0.20 4.53
CA ALA A 188 -5.91 1.16 4.12
C ALA A 188 -4.92 2.14 4.76
N VAL A 189 -4.21 2.90 3.94
CA VAL A 189 -3.44 4.07 4.37
C VAL A 189 -4.40 5.26 4.34
N CYS A 190 -4.70 5.84 5.50
CA CYS A 190 -5.96 6.56 5.69
C CYS A 190 -5.89 7.79 6.63
N ASN A 191 -4.77 8.53 6.62
CA ASN A 191 -4.66 9.76 7.40
C ASN A 191 -5.86 10.68 7.20
N GLY A 192 -6.51 11.06 8.31
CA GLY A 192 -7.62 12.01 8.34
C GLY A 192 -9.00 11.36 8.34
N LEU A 193 -9.12 10.06 8.04
CA LEU A 193 -10.40 9.35 8.11
C LEU A 193 -10.80 9.11 9.56
N LYS A 194 -12.07 9.35 9.87
CA LYS A 194 -12.65 9.14 11.20
C LYS A 194 -13.43 7.84 11.23
N LYS A 195 -13.75 7.35 12.42
CA LYS A 195 -14.57 6.14 12.62
C LYS A 195 -15.90 6.15 11.84
N LEU A 196 -16.53 7.34 11.70
CA LEU A 196 -17.76 7.51 10.91
C LEU A 196 -17.54 7.22 9.41
N ASP A 197 -16.39 7.59 8.86
CA ASP A 197 -16.04 7.33 7.46
C ASP A 197 -15.96 5.83 7.19
N PHE A 198 -15.34 5.08 8.10
CA PHE A 198 -15.27 3.61 8.03
C PHE A 198 -16.66 2.97 8.09
N ARG A 199 -17.53 3.43 9.01
CA ARG A 199 -18.91 2.93 9.08
C ARG A 199 -19.65 3.11 7.75
N GLN A 200 -19.58 4.32 7.16
CA GLN A 200 -20.19 4.58 5.86
C GLN A 200 -19.64 3.70 4.74
N ILE A 201 -18.33 3.44 4.71
CA ILE A 201 -17.72 2.54 3.72
C ILE A 201 -18.21 1.11 3.95
N PHE A 202 -18.24 0.64 5.21
CA PHE A 202 -18.61 -0.73 5.56
C PHE A 202 -20.08 -1.00 5.25
N ASP A 203 -20.98 -0.05 5.55
CA ASP A 203 -22.41 -0.18 5.26
C ASP A 203 -22.67 -0.27 3.74
N LYS A 204 -21.97 0.56 2.95
CA LYS A 204 -22.07 0.52 1.48
C LYS A 204 -21.48 -0.77 0.90
N PHE A 205 -20.37 -1.25 1.46
CA PHE A 205 -19.77 -2.51 1.07
C PHE A 205 -20.67 -3.70 1.38
N GLU A 206 -21.26 -3.76 2.59
CA GLU A 206 -22.20 -4.82 2.97
C GLU A 206 -23.42 -4.82 2.04
N THR A 207 -23.95 -3.64 1.70
CA THR A 207 -25.04 -3.52 0.72
C THR A 207 -24.65 -4.05 -0.66
N SER A 208 -23.40 -3.84 -1.09
CA SER A 208 -22.93 -4.21 -2.42
C SER A 208 -22.55 -5.68 -2.55
N MET A 209 -21.95 -6.25 -1.49
CA MET A 209 -21.31 -7.57 -1.53
C MET A 209 -21.98 -8.61 -0.62
N ASN A 210 -22.92 -8.20 0.25
CA ASN A 210 -23.49 -9.03 1.31
C ASN A 210 -22.41 -9.68 2.21
N LEU A 211 -21.30 -8.96 2.39
CA LEU A 211 -20.15 -9.34 3.22
C LEU A 211 -19.90 -8.24 4.24
N ARG A 212 -19.59 -8.64 5.48
CA ARG A 212 -19.33 -7.71 6.58
C ARG A 212 -17.84 -7.52 6.76
N LEU A 213 -17.43 -6.29 7.06
CA LEU A 213 -16.06 -5.95 7.36
C LEU A 213 -15.85 -5.71 8.85
N LYS A 214 -14.62 -5.89 9.30
CA LYS A 214 -14.11 -5.36 10.57
C LYS A 214 -12.77 -4.70 10.34
N ALA A 215 -12.40 -3.75 11.20
CA ALA A 215 -11.09 -3.13 11.13
C ALA A 215 -10.54 -2.69 12.48
N GLY A 216 -9.24 -2.95 12.67
CA GLY A 216 -8.43 -2.23 13.64
C GLY A 216 -7.73 -1.06 12.96
N ILE A 217 -7.75 0.11 13.58
CA ILE A 217 -7.16 1.34 13.07
C ILE A 217 -6.07 1.78 14.06
N GLY A 218 -4.86 1.97 13.57
CA GLY A 218 -3.70 2.34 14.37
C GLY A 218 -3.02 3.59 13.84
N PHE A 219 -2.43 4.34 14.78
CA PHE A 219 -1.61 5.53 14.51
C PHE A 219 -0.16 5.25 14.87
N GLY A 220 0.77 5.93 14.21
CA GLY A 220 2.19 5.81 14.52
C GLY A 220 3.02 6.89 13.84
N LYS A 221 4.29 6.98 14.25
CA LYS A 221 5.27 7.87 13.59
C LYS A 221 5.72 7.32 12.23
N ASN A 222 5.55 6.02 12.02
CA ASN A 222 5.93 5.30 10.80
C ASN A 222 4.91 4.20 10.49
N ALA A 223 5.08 3.55 9.34
CA ALA A 223 4.13 2.58 8.82
C ALA A 223 4.01 1.32 9.69
N LEU A 224 5.13 0.79 10.18
CA LEU A 224 5.11 -0.45 10.97
C LEU A 224 4.50 -0.26 12.36
N ASP A 225 4.72 0.89 13.00
CA ASP A 225 4.10 1.20 14.28
C ASP A 225 2.58 1.33 14.13
N ALA A 226 2.12 2.08 13.12
CA ALA A 226 0.70 2.24 12.83
C ALA A 226 0.03 0.89 12.50
N LEU A 227 0.67 0.06 11.67
CA LEU A 227 0.19 -1.28 11.33
C LEU A 227 0.16 -2.21 12.56
N SER A 228 1.17 -2.16 13.42
CA SER A 228 1.20 -2.95 14.66
C SER A 228 0.00 -2.63 15.57
N ARG A 229 -0.32 -1.34 15.75
CA ARG A 229 -1.51 -0.93 16.51
C ARG A 229 -2.82 -1.31 15.83
N ALA A 230 -2.88 -1.23 14.50
CA ALA A 230 -4.03 -1.71 13.72
C ALA A 230 -4.25 -3.23 13.93
N ASN A 231 -3.18 -4.02 13.90
CA ASN A 231 -3.22 -5.46 14.16
C ASN A 231 -3.73 -5.76 15.58
N MET A 232 -3.25 -5.02 16.58
CA MET A 232 -3.73 -5.16 17.96
C MET A 232 -5.24 -4.89 18.05
N GLY A 233 -5.72 -3.80 17.44
CA GLY A 233 -7.14 -3.48 17.38
C GLY A 233 -7.97 -4.58 16.74
N LEU A 234 -7.49 -5.17 15.65
CA LEU A 234 -8.16 -6.28 14.98
C LEU A 234 -8.17 -7.56 15.85
N SER A 235 -7.11 -7.82 16.62
CA SER A 235 -7.07 -8.93 17.58
C SER A 235 -8.12 -8.78 18.67
N LEU A 236 -8.28 -7.56 19.23
CA LEU A 236 -9.29 -7.27 20.26
C LEU A 236 -10.72 -7.52 19.76
N ILE A 237 -11.01 -7.17 18.50
CA ILE A 237 -12.30 -7.45 17.86
C ILE A 237 -12.51 -8.97 17.72
N ARG A 238 -11.51 -9.70 17.22
CA ARG A 238 -11.58 -11.16 17.04
C ARG A 238 -11.78 -11.90 18.37
N GLU A 239 -11.13 -11.42 19.44
CA GLU A 239 -11.23 -11.95 20.80
C GLU A 239 -12.50 -11.51 21.53
N LYS A 240 -13.39 -10.72 20.90
CA LYS A 240 -14.60 -10.16 21.50
C LYS A 240 -14.34 -9.35 22.76
N LYS A 241 -13.15 -8.74 22.87
CA LYS A 241 -12.80 -7.80 23.95
C LYS A 241 -13.43 -6.42 23.73
N VAL A 242 -13.96 -6.17 22.54
CA VAL A 242 -14.73 -4.98 22.17
C VAL A 242 -15.99 -5.39 21.42
N ASN A 243 -17.08 -4.65 21.61
CA ASN A 243 -18.38 -4.92 20.99
C ASN A 243 -18.56 -4.26 19.61
N ASP A 244 -17.61 -3.41 19.19
CA ASP A 244 -17.65 -2.72 17.89
C ASP A 244 -16.83 -3.50 16.85
N VAL A 245 -17.23 -3.41 15.58
CA VAL A 245 -16.48 -3.98 14.43
C VAL A 245 -15.37 -3.04 13.95
N ILE A 246 -15.33 -1.81 14.47
CA ILE A 246 -14.25 -0.84 14.24
C ILE A 246 -13.62 -0.43 15.56
N PHE A 247 -12.33 -0.74 15.72
CA PHE A 247 -11.53 -0.31 16.86
C PHE A 247 -10.52 0.75 16.42
N LEU A 248 -10.57 1.91 17.07
CA LEU A 248 -9.67 3.03 16.81
C LEU A 248 -8.70 3.16 17.98
N ASN A 249 -7.42 2.86 17.75
CA ASN A 249 -6.38 2.91 18.77
C ASN A 249 -5.67 4.28 18.72
N GLU A 250 -6.24 5.28 19.39
CA GLU A 250 -5.68 6.64 19.49
C GLU A 250 -4.71 6.81 20.66
N GLU A 251 -4.56 5.81 21.54
CA GLU A 251 -3.67 5.90 22.70
C GLU A 251 -2.22 6.05 22.21
N GLU A 252 -1.61 7.20 22.54
CA GLU A 252 -0.24 7.68 22.22
C GLU A 252 -0.04 8.54 20.94
N MET A 253 -0.97 9.46 20.63
CA MET A 253 -0.61 10.66 19.83
C MET A 253 -0.14 11.86 20.69
N LEU A 254 -0.04 11.70 22.02
CA LEU A 254 0.52 12.67 22.97
C LEU A 254 1.95 12.28 23.36
#